data_AF-A0A2E2AM97-F1
#
_entry.id   AF-A0A2E2AM97-F1
#
_cell.length_a   1.000
_cell.length_b   1.000
_cell.length_c   1.000
_cell.angle_alpha   90.00
_cell.angle_beta   90.00
_cell.angle_gamma   90.00
#
_symmetry.space_group_name_H-M   'P 1'
#
loop_
_entity.id
_entity.type
_entity.pdbx_description
1 polymer ?
#
loop_
_entity_poly.entity_id
_entity_poly.type
_entity_poly.pdbx_seq_one_letter_code
_entity_poly.pdbx_strand_id
1 'polypeptide(L)' 'MRLGAGFMLVSKERSLGPNPRTFRHTGVGDSLGMADLDARVSWRYTMNRLLMRSSDDRAGRISKALYATL' A
#
# COMPACT_ATOMS: atom_id res chain seq x y z
N MET A 1 12.31 -1.53 -7.54
CA MET A 1 11.17 -2.22 -6.88
C MET A 1 11.71 -3.51 -6.29
N ARG A 2 11.51 -3.77 -4.99
CA ARG A 2 11.92 -5.04 -4.36
C ARG A 2 10.74 -6.00 -4.33
N LEU A 3 10.95 -7.23 -4.78
CA LEU A 3 9.95 -8.29 -4.80
C LEU A 3 10.38 -9.46 -3.92
N GLY A 4 9.41 -10.07 -3.24
CA GLY A 4 9.52 -11.40 -2.62
C GLY A 4 8.83 -12.45 -3.48
N ALA A 5 8.31 -13.50 -2.84
CA ALA A 5 7.49 -14.53 -3.50
C ALA A 5 6.09 -13.99 -3.87
N GLY A 6 6.02 -13.13 -4.89
CA GLY A 6 4.76 -12.54 -5.41
C GLY A 6 4.32 -11.23 -4.76
N PHE A 7 5.08 -10.71 -3.78
CA PHE A 7 4.74 -9.47 -3.07
C PHE A 7 5.78 -8.37 -3.29
N MET A 8 5.32 -7.13 -3.36
CA MET A 8 6.16 -5.94 -3.24
C MET A 8 6.59 -5.77 -1.79
N LEU A 9 7.89 -5.59 -1.57
CA LEU A 9 8.49 -5.43 -0.24
C LEU A 9 9.04 -4.01 -0.06
N VAL A 10 9.15 -3.57 1.19
CA VAL A 10 9.81 -2.31 1.54
C VAL A 10 11.27 -2.35 1.07
N SER A 11 11.73 -1.25 0.48
CA SER A 11 13.13 -0.98 0.15
C SER A 11 13.50 0.46 0.51
N LYS A 12 14.80 0.79 0.51
CA LYS A 12 15.26 2.15 0.81
C LYS A 12 14.68 3.19 -0.14
N GLU A 13 14.46 2.81 -1.38
CA GLU A 13 13.96 3.67 -2.46
C GLU A 13 12.42 3.74 -2.49
N ARG A 14 11.72 2.79 -1.85
CA ARG A 14 10.26 2.72 -1.88
C ARG A 14 9.71 2.19 -0.57
N SER A 15 9.25 3.13 0.26
CA SER A 15 8.39 2.83 1.40
C SER A 15 7.00 2.36 0.93
N LEU A 16 6.43 1.41 1.67
CA LEU A 16 5.07 0.90 1.48
C LEU A 16 4.12 1.30 2.63
N GLY A 17 4.65 2.00 3.63
CA GLY A 17 4.03 2.25 4.93
C GLY A 17 5.09 2.68 5.95
N PRO A 18 4.70 2.96 7.20
CA PRO A 18 5.64 3.38 8.24
C PRO A 18 6.61 2.27 8.67
N ASN A 19 6.22 1.00 8.49
CA ASN A 19 6.93 -0.14 9.08
C ASN A 19 7.69 -1.00 8.06
N PRO A 20 8.90 -1.50 8.42
CA PRO A 20 9.78 -2.23 7.52
C PRO A 20 9.27 -3.64 7.17
N ARG A 21 8.42 -4.26 8.00
CA ARG A 21 7.86 -5.60 7.73
C ARG A 21 6.51 -5.56 7.00
N THR A 22 6.31 -4.50 6.22
CA THR A 22 5.16 -4.35 5.31
C THR A 22 5.40 -5.04 3.97
N PHE A 23 4.37 -5.71 3.46
CA PHE A 23 4.33 -6.22 2.09
C PHE A 23 2.99 -5.92 1.41
N ARG A 24 2.99 -5.74 0.09
CA ARG A 24 1.79 -5.37 -0.68
C ARG A 24 1.78 -5.91 -2.10
N HIS A 25 0.67 -5.74 -2.80
CA HIS A 25 0.61 -5.76 -4.25
C HIS A 25 -0.32 -4.64 -4.74
N THR A 26 0.07 -3.92 -5.79
CA THR A 26 -0.75 -2.86 -6.40
C THR A 26 -1.32 -3.34 -7.73
N GLY A 27 -2.59 -3.08 -7.99
CA GLY A 27 -3.22 -3.21 -9.30
C GLY A 27 -3.29 -1.88 -10.04
N VAL A 28 -3.75 -1.92 -11.28
CA VAL A 28 -3.92 -0.72 -12.11
C VAL A 28 -5.00 0.18 -11.50
N GLY A 29 -4.78 1.50 -11.52
CA GLY A 29 -5.74 2.51 -11.07
C GLY A 29 -5.82 2.74 -9.56
N ASP A 30 -4.72 2.48 -8.84
CA ASP A 30 -4.54 2.70 -7.40
C ASP A 30 -5.12 1.59 -6.49
N SER A 31 -5.70 0.53 -7.05
CA SER A 31 -6.09 -0.64 -6.27
C SER A 31 -4.87 -1.29 -5.60
N LEU A 32 -5.02 -1.76 -4.37
CA LEU A 32 -3.95 -2.47 -3.67
C LEU A 32 -4.49 -3.35 -2.54
N GLY A 33 -3.69 -4.34 -2.14
CA GLY A 33 -3.82 -5.03 -0.86
C GLY A 33 -2.48 -5.07 -0.15
N MET A 34 -2.47 -4.93 1.18
CA MET A 34 -1.25 -4.97 1.99
C MET A 34 -1.46 -5.54 3.39
N ALA A 35 -0.35 -5.99 3.99
CA ALA A 35 -0.28 -6.34 5.41
C ALA A 35 1.00 -5.78 6.03
N ASP A 36 0.86 -5.29 7.26
CA ASP A 36 1.93 -4.77 8.11
C ASP A 36 2.05 -5.68 9.33
N LEU A 37 3.16 -6.41 9.41
CA LEU A 37 3.41 -7.36 10.49
C LEU A 37 3.81 -6.68 11.81
N ASP A 38 4.30 -5.44 11.76
CA ASP A 38 4.72 -4.69 12.93
C ASP A 38 3.51 -4.06 13.62
N ALA A 39 2.64 -3.39 12.85
CA ALA A 39 1.38 -2.84 13.35
C ALA A 39 0.25 -3.88 13.47
N ARG A 40 0.46 -5.12 12.98
CA ARG A 40 -0.52 -6.22 12.97
C ARG A 40 -1.85 -5.84 12.29
N VAL A 41 -1.77 -5.05 11.22
CA VAL A 41 -2.93 -4.58 10.46
C VAL A 41 -2.81 -5.01 9.00
N SER A 42 -3.96 -5.28 8.37
CA SER A 42 -4.05 -5.47 6.92
C SER A 42 -5.23 -4.67 6.38
N TRP A 43 -5.10 -4.20 5.13
CA TRP A 43 -6.17 -3.47 4.46
C TRP A 43 -6.05 -3.57 2.94
N ARG A 44 -7.15 -3.24 2.27
CA ARG A 44 -7.28 -3.29 0.82
C ARG A 44 -8.09 -2.09 0.34
N TYR A 45 -7.70 -1.56 -0.81
CA TYR A 45 -8.52 -0.61 -1.57
C TYR A 45 -8.81 -1.18 -2.96
N THR A 46 -10.09 -1.17 -3.33
CA THR A 46 -10.59 -1.61 -4.64
C THR A 46 -11.56 -0.57 -5.16
N MET A 47 -11.48 -0.28 -6.45
CA MET A 47 -12.34 0.69 -7.12
C MET A 47 -12.76 0.17 -8.49
N ASN A 48 -13.89 0.68 -8.96
CA ASN A 48 -14.40 0.47 -10.32
C ASN A 48 -14.13 1.68 -11.24
N ARG A 49 -13.85 2.85 -10.67
CA ARG A 49 -13.43 4.04 -11.40
C ARG A 49 -11.91 4.08 -11.52
N LEU A 50 -11.43 3.63 -12.67
CA LEU A 50 -10.02 3.68 -13.03
C LEU A 50 -9.62 5.13 -13.33
N LEU A 51 -8.61 5.63 -12.62
CA LEU A 51 -7.97 6.90 -12.91
C LEU A 51 -6.46 6.62 -12.98
N MET A 52 -5.81 7.09 -14.06
CA MET A 52 -4.37 6.96 -14.27
C MET A 52 -3.72 8.35 -14.20
N ARG A 53 -4.02 9.10 -13.14
CA ARG A 53 -3.47 10.44 -12.92
C ARG A 53 -2.50 10.36 -11.74
N SER A 54 -1.35 11.04 -11.84
CA SER A 54 -0.36 11.10 -10.77
C SER A 54 -0.91 11.71 -9.47
N SER A 55 -1.95 12.55 -9.56
CA SER A 55 -2.65 13.15 -8.42
C SER A 55 -3.65 12.22 -7.74
N ASP A 56 -3.96 11.05 -8.33
CA ASP A 56 -4.92 10.12 -7.75
C ASP A 56 -4.24 9.26 -6.68
N ASP A 57 -4.32 9.72 -5.44
CA ASP A 57 -3.77 9.06 -4.26
C ASP A 57 -4.90 8.72 -3.27
N ARG A 58 -5.86 7.91 -3.70
CA ARG A 58 -6.99 7.48 -2.86
C ARG A 58 -6.51 6.48 -1.82
N ALA A 59 -5.73 5.49 -2.24
CA ALA A 59 -5.16 4.49 -1.36
C ALA A 59 -4.15 5.11 -0.37
N GLY A 60 -3.30 6.05 -0.78
CA GLY A 60 -2.37 6.71 0.14
C GLY A 60 -3.07 7.54 1.21
N ARG A 61 -4.18 8.23 0.89
CA ARG A 61 -5.01 8.92 1.88
C ARG A 61 -5.65 7.97 2.90
N ILE A 62 -6.16 6.83 2.45
CA ILE A 62 -6.70 5.79 3.35
C ILE A 62 -5.59 5.24 4.25
N SER A 63 -4.42 4.94 3.69
CA SER A 63 -3.24 4.50 4.44
C SER A 63 -2.88 5.49 5.55
N LYS A 64 -2.74 6.77 5.20
CA LYS A 64 -2.39 7.83 6.15
C LYS A 64 -3.42 7.92 7.29
N ALA A 65 -4.71 7.88 6.97
CA ALA A 65 -5.78 7.94 7.97
C ALA A 65 -5.76 6.71 8.89
N LEU A 66 -5.57 5.51 8.33
CA LEU A 66 -5.48 4.27 9.09
C LEU A 66 -4.34 4.33 10.12
N TYR A 67 -3.11 4.61 9.66
CA TYR A 67 -1.93 4.64 10.55
C TYR A 67 -1.94 5.79 11.56
N ALA A 68 -2.74 6.84 11.36
CA ALA A 68 -2.91 7.90 12.35
C ALA A 68 -3.79 7.48 13.54
N THR A 69 -4.48 6.34 13.46
CA THR A 69 -5.40 5.82 14.49
C THR A 69 -4.89 4.55 15.19
N LEU A 70 -3.69 4.09 14.84
CA LEU A 70 -3.01 2.96 15.46
C LEU A 70 -2.05 3.45 16.54
#